data_AF-A0A3D5FQB3-F1
#
_entry.id   AF-A0A3D5FQB3-F1
#
_cell.length_a   1.000
_cell.length_b   1.000
_cell.length_c   1.000
_cell.angle_alpha   90.00
_cell.angle_beta   90.00
_cell.angle_gamma   90.00
#
_symmetry.space_group_name_H-M   'P 1'
#
loop_
_entity.id
_entity.type
_entity.pdbx_description
1 polymer ?
#
loop_
_entity_poly.entity_id
_entity_poly.type
_entity_poly.pdbx_seq_one_letter_code
_entity_poly.pdbx_strand_id
1 'polypeptide(L)'
;IAHLYERLLEVDRPRLEINKLARQAPWSADSNHISQSFGPLWTAVQPTARLGDNLSNHQIVERLRRFATTEHLTLVKDQLIPASVLRRSLAEAGAPVTFGELGVDRARARRAIVQARHIRARYTILDLAAELGCLETWADEALELSA
;
A
#
# COMPACT_ATOMS: atom_id res chain seq x y z
N ILE A 1 1.49 -0.14 8.42
CA ILE A 1 0.65 -1.08 7.62
C ILE A 1 -0.75 -1.25 8.22
N ALA A 2 -0.93 -1.53 9.51
CA ALA A 2 -2.26 -1.60 10.13
C ALA A 2 -3.12 -0.35 9.85
N HIS A 3 -2.51 0.83 9.91
CA HIS A 3 -3.17 2.09 9.55
C HIS A 3 -3.80 2.10 8.14
N LEU A 4 -3.17 1.50 7.14
CA LEU A 4 -3.72 1.45 5.78
C LEU A 4 -4.98 0.56 5.72
N TYR A 5 -5.06 -0.48 6.57
CA TYR A 5 -6.29 -1.27 6.70
C TYR A 5 -7.38 -0.51 7.44
N GLU A 6 -7.05 0.33 8.42
CA GLU A 6 -8.02 1.23 9.06
C GLU A 6 -8.60 2.20 8.02
N ARG A 7 -7.75 2.85 7.22
CA ARG A 7 -8.17 3.74 6.13
C ARG A 7 -8.98 3.03 5.05
N LEU A 8 -8.65 1.77 4.76
CA LEU A 8 -9.44 0.95 3.83
C LEU A 8 -10.90 0.80 4.29
N LEU A 9 -11.14 0.63 5.59
CA LEU A 9 -12.49 0.49 6.14
C LEU A 9 -13.30 1.79 6.06
N GLU A 10 -12.62 2.94 5.94
CA GLU A 10 -13.21 4.27 5.86
C GLU A 10 -13.45 4.76 4.42
N VAL A 11 -13.04 3.99 3.41
CA VAL A 11 -13.25 4.36 1.99
C VAL A 11 -14.75 4.46 1.67
N ASP A 12 -15.16 5.60 1.10
CA ASP A 12 -16.50 5.85 0.58
C ASP A 12 -16.71 5.08 -0.75
N ARG A 13 -16.93 3.77 -0.62
CA ARG A 13 -17.04 2.82 -1.73
C ARG A 13 -18.13 3.16 -2.74
N PRO A 14 -19.34 3.59 -2.35
CA PRO A 14 -20.37 4.01 -3.31
C PRO A 14 -19.94 5.15 -4.23
N ARG A 15 -18.96 5.97 -3.83
CA ARG A 15 -18.45 7.10 -4.62
C ARG A 15 -17.19 6.78 -5.43
N LEU A 16 -16.78 5.52 -5.49
CA LEU A 16 -15.61 5.13 -6.27
C LEU A 16 -15.89 5.22 -7.77
N GLU A 17 -15.17 6.11 -8.43
CA GLU A 17 -15.12 6.23 -9.89
C GLU A 17 -14.25 5.10 -10.48
N ILE A 18 -14.70 3.84 -10.38
CA ILE A 18 -13.91 2.62 -10.71
C ILE A 18 -13.27 2.70 -12.10
N ASN A 19 -14.02 3.13 -13.11
CA ASN A 19 -13.49 3.23 -14.47
C ASN A 19 -12.41 4.31 -14.62
N LYS A 20 -12.43 5.34 -13.78
CA LYS A 20 -11.37 6.37 -13.73
C LYS A 20 -10.14 5.82 -13.03
N LEU A 21 -10.33 5.15 -11.89
CA LEU A 21 -9.25 4.53 -11.11
C LEU A 21 -8.53 3.42 -11.89
N ALA A 22 -9.27 2.63 -12.66
CA ALA A 22 -8.70 1.55 -13.47
C ALA A 22 -7.96 2.02 -14.72
N ARG A 23 -8.04 3.31 -15.09
CA ARG A 23 -7.19 3.90 -16.13
C ARG A 23 -5.80 4.15 -15.56
N GLN A 24 -5.08 3.08 -15.31
CA GLN A 24 -3.69 3.16 -14.87
C GLN A 24 -2.81 3.61 -16.02
N ALA A 25 -1.77 4.37 -15.69
CA ALA A 25 -0.71 4.64 -16.64
C ALA A 25 -0.09 3.29 -17.07
N PRO A 26 0.34 3.14 -18.34
CA PRO A 26 1.02 1.93 -18.77
C PRO A 26 2.26 1.72 -17.89
N TRP A 27 2.59 0.47 -17.56
CA TRP A 27 3.74 0.16 -16.69
C TRP A 27 5.05 0.81 -17.14
N SER A 28 5.24 1.01 -18.45
CA SER A 28 6.40 1.72 -18.99
C SER A 28 6.55 3.16 -18.49
N ALA A 29 5.45 3.81 -18.09
CA ALA A 29 5.48 5.13 -17.46
C ALA A 29 5.97 5.06 -16.00
N ASP A 30 5.62 3.98 -15.28
CA ASP A 30 5.99 3.79 -13.87
C ASP A 30 7.36 3.11 -13.69
N SER A 31 7.79 2.29 -14.64
CA SER A 31 9.01 1.47 -14.52
C SER A 31 10.29 2.29 -14.42
N ASN A 32 10.35 3.45 -15.07
CA ASN A 32 11.47 4.39 -14.91
C ASN A 32 11.55 4.92 -13.47
N HIS A 33 10.41 5.28 -12.87
CA HIS A 33 10.37 5.77 -11.49
C HIS A 33 10.70 4.65 -10.48
N ILE A 34 10.19 3.44 -10.71
CA ILE A 34 10.48 2.27 -9.87
C ILE A 34 11.95 1.89 -9.97
N SER A 35 12.51 1.80 -11.18
CA SER A 35 13.93 1.48 -11.38
C SER A 35 14.86 2.52 -10.75
N GLN A 36 14.55 3.81 -10.85
CA GLN A 36 15.29 4.87 -10.14
C GLN A 36 15.20 4.70 -8.62
N SER A 37 14.04 4.29 -8.09
CA SER A 37 13.83 4.09 -6.66
C SER A 37 14.64 2.91 -6.09
N PHE A 38 14.77 1.83 -6.86
CA PHE A 38 15.54 0.65 -6.45
C PHE A 38 17.03 0.71 -6.83
N GLY A 39 17.40 1.56 -7.80
CA GLY A 39 18.78 1.78 -8.21
C GLY A 39 19.50 0.47 -8.55
N PRO A 40 20.65 0.15 -7.91
CA PRO A 40 21.40 -1.08 -8.16
C PRO A 40 20.60 -2.37 -7.91
N LEU A 41 19.55 -2.32 -7.09
CA LEU A 41 18.70 -3.47 -6.77
C LEU A 41 17.62 -3.74 -7.81
N TRP A 42 17.49 -2.89 -8.83
CA TRP A 42 16.43 -2.98 -9.83
C TRP A 42 16.41 -4.34 -10.53
N THR A 43 17.56 -4.91 -10.89
CA THR A 43 17.64 -6.20 -11.59
C THR A 43 17.03 -7.36 -10.79
N ALA A 44 17.09 -7.31 -9.46
CA ALA A 44 16.50 -8.30 -8.58
C ALA A 44 14.98 -8.10 -8.39
N VAL A 45 14.52 -6.86 -8.44
CA VAL A 45 13.11 -6.48 -8.19
C VAL A 45 12.26 -6.49 -9.46
N GLN A 46 12.87 -6.20 -10.61
CA GLN A 46 12.18 -6.12 -11.90
C GLN A 46 11.30 -7.34 -12.19
N PRO A 47 11.73 -8.60 -11.99
CA PRO A 47 10.88 -9.76 -12.29
C PRO A 47 9.58 -9.78 -11.48
N THR A 48 9.61 -9.37 -10.21
CA THR A 48 8.41 -9.31 -9.36
C THR A 48 7.59 -8.06 -9.62
N ALA A 49 8.24 -6.91 -9.80
CA ALA A 49 7.59 -5.64 -10.11
C ALA A 49 6.78 -5.71 -11.41
N ARG A 50 7.26 -6.50 -12.38
CA ARG A 50 6.62 -6.71 -13.68
C ARG A 50 5.37 -7.59 -13.67
N LEU A 51 5.08 -8.26 -12.57
CA LEU A 51 3.86 -9.08 -12.50
C LEU A 51 2.59 -8.23 -12.57
N GLY A 52 2.68 -6.93 -12.24
CA GLY A 52 1.62 -5.96 -12.46
C GLY A 52 1.38 -5.63 -13.94
N ASP A 53 2.37 -5.79 -14.83
CA ASP A 53 2.32 -5.41 -16.26
C ASP A 53 1.22 -6.14 -17.03
N ASN A 54 0.89 -7.35 -16.59
CA ASN A 54 -0.08 -8.21 -17.25
C ASN A 54 -1.52 -7.90 -16.84
N LEU A 55 -1.75 -6.91 -15.99
CA LEU A 55 -3.08 -6.53 -15.55
C LEU A 55 -3.71 -5.57 -16.55
N SER A 56 -4.65 -6.09 -17.32
CA SER A 56 -5.56 -5.27 -18.12
C SER A 56 -6.40 -4.36 -17.23
N ASN A 57 -6.83 -3.22 -17.77
CA ASN A 57 -7.81 -2.34 -17.12
C ASN A 57 -9.06 -3.12 -16.67
N HIS A 58 -9.48 -4.14 -17.42
CA HIS A 58 -10.59 -5.02 -17.05
C HIS A 58 -10.33 -5.74 -15.72
N GLN A 59 -9.15 -6.32 -15.52
CA GLN A 59 -8.81 -7.02 -14.28
C GLN A 59 -8.77 -6.08 -13.07
N ILE A 60 -8.32 -4.83 -13.25
CA ILE A 60 -8.35 -3.81 -12.20
C ILE A 60 -9.80 -3.42 -11.88
N VAL A 61 -10.64 -3.21 -12.91
CA VAL A 61 -12.08 -2.96 -12.73
C VAL A 61 -12.73 -4.10 -11.93
N GLU A 62 -12.44 -5.36 -12.26
CA GLU A 62 -12.99 -6.51 -11.54
C GLU A 62 -12.55 -6.53 -10.07
N ARG A 63 -11.27 -6.26 -9.78
CA ARG A 63 -10.77 -6.16 -8.40
C ARG A 63 -11.47 -5.06 -7.62
N LEU A 64 -11.55 -3.86 -8.18
CA LEU A 64 -12.20 -2.72 -7.54
C LEU A 64 -13.71 -2.96 -7.34
N ARG A 65 -14.38 -3.65 -8.27
CA ARG A 65 -15.78 -4.08 -8.09
C ARG A 65 -15.92 -5.09 -6.95
N ARG A 66 -15.02 -6.06 -6.83
CA ARG A 66 -14.98 -7.00 -5.69
C ARG A 66 -14.64 -6.33 -4.37
N PHE A 67 -13.87 -5.25 -4.39
CA PHE A 67 -13.64 -4.44 -3.19
C PHE A 67 -14.87 -3.60 -2.81
N ALA A 68 -15.64 -3.13 -3.81
CA ALA A 68 -16.88 -2.42 -3.55
C ALA A 68 -17.94 -3.30 -2.87
N THR A 69 -17.86 -4.64 -3.01
CA THR A 69 -18.69 -5.55 -2.21
C THR A 69 -18.19 -5.60 -0.77
N THR A 70 -19.10 -5.54 0.19
CA THR A 70 -18.77 -5.38 1.62
C THR A 70 -18.28 -6.66 2.29
N GLU A 71 -18.37 -7.81 1.62
CA GLU A 71 -18.22 -9.15 2.20
C GLU A 71 -16.83 -9.37 2.85
N HIS A 72 -15.76 -8.95 2.17
CA HIS A 72 -14.40 -9.10 2.69
C HIS A 72 -14.11 -8.17 3.88
N LEU A 73 -14.86 -7.08 4.05
CA LEU A 73 -14.55 -6.07 5.07
C LEU A 73 -14.94 -6.50 6.47
N THR A 74 -15.97 -7.34 6.62
CA THR A 74 -16.30 -7.89 7.93
C THR A 74 -15.13 -8.70 8.47
N LEU A 75 -14.54 -9.56 7.63
CA LEU A 75 -13.37 -10.36 7.99
C LEU A 75 -12.17 -9.47 8.35
N VAL A 76 -11.92 -8.42 7.57
CA VAL A 76 -10.84 -7.46 7.85
C VAL A 76 -11.10 -6.76 9.19
N LYS A 77 -12.32 -6.26 9.42
CA LYS A 77 -12.69 -5.56 10.64
C LYS A 77 -12.52 -6.43 11.88
N ASP A 78 -12.87 -7.71 11.79
CA ASP A 78 -12.81 -8.64 12.92
C ASP A 78 -11.37 -9.09 13.25
N GLN A 79 -10.48 -9.12 12.25
CA GLN A 79 -9.08 -9.55 12.44
C GLN A 79 -8.10 -8.39 12.63
N LEU A 80 -8.48 -7.17 12.29
CA LEU A 80 -7.58 -6.03 12.33
C LEU A 80 -7.29 -5.61 13.78
N ILE A 81 -6.04 -5.76 14.20
CA ILE A 81 -5.53 -5.13 15.40
C ILE A 81 -5.27 -3.65 15.08
N PRO A 82 -5.90 -2.69 15.79
CA PRO A 82 -5.71 -1.26 15.52
C PRO A 82 -4.24 -0.84 15.64
N ALA A 83 -3.84 0.13 14.82
CA ALA A 83 -2.48 0.65 14.80
C ALA A 83 -2.06 1.21 16.17
N SER A 84 -3.00 1.86 16.87
CA SER A 84 -2.79 2.38 18.23
C SER A 84 -2.51 1.28 19.25
N VAL A 85 -3.19 0.13 19.13
CA VAL A 85 -2.98 -1.04 20.00
C VAL A 85 -1.62 -1.66 19.73
N LEU A 86 -1.26 -1.88 18.46
CA LEU A 86 0.06 -2.40 18.08
C LEU A 86 1.19 -1.48 18.56
N ARG A 87 1.03 -0.17 18.41
CA ARG A 87 1.99 0.83 18.89
C ARG A 87 2.19 0.73 20.40
N ARG A 88 1.10 0.66 21.17
CA ARG A 88 1.17 0.50 22.63
C ARG A 88 1.88 -0.81 23.00
N SER A 89 1.52 -1.93 22.39
CA SER A 89 2.14 -3.23 22.69
C SER A 89 3.63 -3.27 22.36
N LEU A 90 4.06 -2.62 21.28
CA LEU A 90 5.49 -2.47 20.95
C LEU A 90 6.21 -1.59 21.98
N ALA A 91 5.62 -0.45 22.37
CA ALA A 91 6.20 0.43 23.39
C ALA A 91 6.34 -0.27 24.76
N GLU A 92 5.31 -1.02 25.19
CA GLU A 92 5.33 -1.80 26.42
C GLU A 92 6.42 -2.89 26.40
N ALA A 93 6.73 -3.44 25.23
CA ALA A 93 7.81 -4.40 25.03
C ALA A 93 9.20 -3.74 24.90
N GLY A 94 9.31 -2.41 24.98
CA GLY A 94 10.55 -1.66 24.76
C GLY A 94 11.04 -1.70 23.30
N ALA A 95 10.17 -2.03 22.35
CA ALA A 95 10.49 -2.08 20.93
C ALA A 95 10.30 -0.70 20.27
N PRO A 96 11.05 -0.42 19.19
CA PRO A 96 10.86 0.81 18.43
C PRO A 96 9.44 0.94 17.85
N VAL A 97 8.83 2.09 18.03
CA VAL A 97 7.47 2.43 17.54
C VAL A 97 7.47 3.45 16.42
N THR A 98 8.62 4.04 16.11
CA THR A 98 8.81 4.98 15.01
C THR A 98 9.95 4.54 14.10
N PHE A 99 9.94 5.00 12.85
CA PHE A 99 11.09 4.80 11.95
C PHE A 99 12.33 5.57 12.44
N GLY A 100 12.15 6.71 13.10
CA GLY A 100 13.23 7.52 13.65
C GLY A 100 14.04 6.77 14.72
N GLU A 101 13.37 6.01 15.59
CA GLU A 101 14.02 5.14 16.59
C GLU A 101 14.87 4.02 15.96
N LEU A 102 14.57 3.65 14.70
CA LEU A 102 15.38 2.72 13.89
C LEU A 102 16.49 3.40 13.09
N GLY A 103 16.69 4.71 13.26
CA GLY A 103 17.64 5.50 12.46
C GLY A 103 17.22 5.66 11.00
N VAL A 104 15.92 5.54 10.70
CA VAL A 104 15.37 5.69 9.35
C VAL A 104 14.64 7.03 9.24
N ASP A 105 15.13 7.90 8.36
CA ASP A 105 14.50 9.19 8.10
C ASP A 105 13.12 9.02 7.41
N ARG A 106 12.28 10.04 7.53
CA ARG A 106 10.91 10.05 6.98
C ARG A 106 10.88 9.79 5.47
N ALA A 107 11.82 10.37 4.71
CA ALA A 107 11.83 10.22 3.25
C ALA A 107 12.15 8.78 2.85
N ARG A 108 13.11 8.15 3.54
CA ARG A 108 13.44 6.73 3.37
C ARG A 108 12.30 5.82 3.79
N ALA A 109 11.65 6.10 4.92
CA ALA A 109 10.48 5.35 5.38
C ALA A 109 9.32 5.42 4.38
N ARG A 110 9.01 6.62 3.87
CA ARG A 110 7.99 6.83 2.85
C ARG A 110 8.28 6.04 1.58
N ARG A 111 9.50 6.13 1.06
CA ARG A 111 9.93 5.34 -0.10
C ARG A 111 9.77 3.84 0.16
N ALA A 112 10.16 3.36 1.34
CA ALA A 112 10.03 1.96 1.69
C ALA A 112 8.57 1.48 1.68
N ILE A 113 7.63 2.26 2.25
CA ILE A 113 6.20 1.91 2.27
C ILE A 113 5.63 1.85 0.85
N VAL A 114 5.86 2.89 0.04
CA VAL A 114 5.30 3.00 -1.32
C VAL A 114 5.87 1.91 -2.24
N GLN A 115 7.19 1.67 -2.17
CA GLN A 115 7.87 0.76 -3.08
C GLN A 115 7.77 -0.72 -2.66
N ALA A 116 7.38 -1.02 -1.42
CA ALA A 116 7.35 -2.40 -0.90
C ALA A 116 6.48 -3.36 -1.72
N ARG A 117 5.43 -2.86 -2.38
CA ARG A 117 4.55 -3.66 -3.26
C ARG A 117 5.29 -4.32 -4.44
N HIS A 118 6.42 -3.77 -4.87
CA HIS A 118 7.15 -4.27 -6.04
C HIS A 118 8.14 -5.40 -5.70
N ILE A 119 8.45 -5.61 -4.41
CA ILE A 119 9.52 -6.54 -3.97
C ILE A 119 9.05 -8.00 -4.02
N ARG A 120 7.75 -8.26 -3.94
CA ARG A 120 7.19 -9.62 -3.89
C ARG A 120 5.97 -9.77 -4.79
N ALA A 121 5.85 -10.95 -5.38
CA ALA A 121 4.73 -11.38 -6.22
C ALA A 121 3.44 -11.66 -5.40
N ARG A 122 2.97 -10.70 -4.60
CA ARG A 122 1.77 -10.86 -3.77
C ARG A 122 0.92 -9.61 -3.86
N TYR A 123 -0.39 -9.81 -3.99
CA TYR A 123 -1.36 -8.73 -3.88
C TYR A 123 -1.63 -8.42 -2.40
N THR A 124 -1.42 -7.17 -2.00
CA THR A 124 -1.56 -6.71 -0.61
C THR A 124 -2.40 -5.43 -0.54
N ILE A 125 -2.60 -4.91 0.68
CA ILE A 125 -3.21 -3.59 0.88
C ILE A 125 -2.47 -2.46 0.14
N LEU A 126 -1.16 -2.58 -0.08
CA LEU A 126 -0.39 -1.56 -0.79
C LEU A 126 -0.78 -1.49 -2.27
N ASP A 127 -1.10 -2.64 -2.87
CA ASP A 127 -1.58 -2.70 -4.25
C ASP A 127 -2.97 -2.11 -4.36
N LEU A 128 -3.88 -2.50 -3.46
CA LEU A 128 -5.23 -1.94 -3.43
C LEU A 128 -5.24 -0.44 -3.17
N ALA A 129 -4.43 0.04 -2.23
CA ALA A 129 -4.28 1.48 -1.97
C ALA A 129 -3.78 2.24 -3.20
N ALA A 130 -2.88 1.64 -3.99
CA ALA A 130 -2.42 2.24 -5.23
C ALA A 130 -3.50 2.20 -6.34
N GLU A 131 -4.23 1.10 -6.47
CA GLU A 131 -5.39 1.00 -7.38
C GLU A 131 -6.49 2.01 -7.04
N LEU A 132 -6.62 2.38 -5.75
CA LEU A 132 -7.52 3.43 -5.25
C LEU A 132 -6.94 4.84 -5.39
N GLY A 133 -5.67 5.00 -5.76
CA GLY A 133 -4.98 6.29 -5.81
C GLY A 133 -4.74 6.93 -4.44
N CYS A 134 -4.68 6.12 -3.38
CA CYS A 134 -4.55 6.57 -1.99
C CYS A 134 -3.22 6.18 -1.32
N LEU A 135 -2.39 5.34 -1.95
CA LEU A 135 -1.19 4.77 -1.33
C LEU A 135 -0.26 5.82 -0.74
N GLU A 136 0.04 6.87 -1.50
CA GLU A 136 0.94 7.95 -1.14
C GLU A 136 0.39 8.73 0.06
N THR A 137 -0.87 9.13 -0.02
CA THR A 137 -1.57 9.85 1.06
C THR A 137 -1.60 9.02 2.34
N TRP A 138 -2.01 7.75 2.27
CA TRP A 138 -2.07 6.89 3.45
C TRP A 138 -0.69 6.53 4.00
N ALA A 139 0.34 6.49 3.16
CA ALA A 139 1.72 6.34 3.61
C ALA A 139 2.17 7.58 4.40
N ASP A 140 1.84 8.78 3.93
CA ASP A 140 2.15 10.04 4.61
C ASP A 140 1.41 10.17 5.95
N GLU A 141 0.12 9.83 5.99
CA GLU A 141 -0.71 9.75 7.22
C GLU A 141 -0.10 8.74 8.23
N ALA A 142 0.27 7.54 7.77
CA ALA A 142 0.88 6.53 8.62
C ALA A 142 2.22 6.99 9.24
N LEU A 143 2.99 7.79 8.51
CA LEU A 143 4.26 8.34 9.00
C LEU A 143 4.06 9.50 9.97
N GLU A 144 2.99 10.29 9.83
CA GLU A 144 2.63 11.36 10.78
C GLU A 144 2.21 10.79 12.13
N LEU A 145 1.45 9.68 12.13
CA LEU A 145 1.10 8.95 13.36
C LEU A 145 2.31 8.27 14.03
N SER A 146 3.41 8.17 13.30
CA SER A 146 4.67 7.53 13.73
C SER A 146 5.80 8.56 13.91
N ALA A 147 5.50 9.85 13.93
CA ALA A 147 6.42 10.93 14.29
C ALA A 147 6.32 11.24 15.79
#